data_AF-A0A438ENR9-F1
#
_entry.id   AF-A0A438ENR9-F1
#
_cell.length_a   1.000
_cell.length_b   1.000
_cell.length_c   1.000
_cell.angle_alpha   90.00
_cell.angle_beta   90.00
_cell.angle_gamma   90.00
#
_symmetry.space_group_name_H-M   'P 1'
#
loop_
_entity.id
_entity.type
_entity.pdbx_description
1 polymer ?
#
loop_
_entity_poly.entity_id
_entity_poly.type
_entity_poly.pdbx_seq_one_letter_code
_entity_poly.pdbx_strand_id
1 'polypeptide(L)'
;MEKLQQILLLFLAFHFLKAGSQVFDTTGWLSIDCGAEKVQEKQGLEEMNTLRSFHDVLSEEHCYKLPVYKLTLRYIIRAGFFYGNYDGLSRPPTFNLTVEGKMWTTVNTSSMDGSPTREGEAPFISSLEAVPMWVKLFPKLTSSATIHLVTRTNFGGPEVRFTSGLHGDMFNRIWTRGATPPNCREVSTMPADTTLEIENRPPMAAVGDSIEPINPSDP
;
A
#
# COMPACT_ATOMS: atom_id res chain seq x y z
N MET A 1 31.30 -18.17 -30.24
CA MET A 1 30.38 -18.12 -29.10
C MET A 1 29.60 -16.83 -29.18
N GLU A 2 28.28 -16.98 -29.15
CA GLU A 2 27.21 -15.98 -28.91
C GLU A 2 27.23 -14.71 -29.78
N LYS A 3 26.50 -14.65 -30.92
CA LYS A 3 25.03 -14.51 -31.11
C LYS A 3 24.45 -13.33 -30.31
N LEU A 4 24.18 -12.20 -30.99
CA LEU A 4 22.89 -11.78 -31.61
C LEU A 4 21.82 -11.50 -30.51
N GLN A 5 21.05 -10.41 -30.49
CA GLN A 5 20.56 -9.61 -31.61
C GLN A 5 19.78 -8.36 -31.14
N GLN A 6 19.77 -7.34 -32.01
CA GLN A 6 18.71 -6.37 -32.35
C GLN A 6 17.82 -5.73 -31.26
N ILE A 7 18.02 -4.42 -31.08
CA ILE A 7 17.08 -3.32 -31.36
C ILE A 7 15.71 -3.75 -31.95
N LEU A 8 14.57 -3.39 -31.32
CA LEU A 8 13.41 -2.77 -31.99
C LEU A 8 12.29 -2.29 -31.01
N LEU A 9 12.01 -0.99 -31.11
CA LEU A 9 10.76 -0.20 -30.96
C LEU A 9 9.45 -0.76 -30.35
N LEU A 10 8.82 0.16 -29.59
CA LEU A 10 7.39 0.37 -29.29
C LEU A 10 6.38 -0.65 -29.84
N PHE A 11 5.49 -1.12 -28.95
CA PHE A 11 4.08 -1.31 -29.29
C PHE A 11 3.16 -0.75 -28.20
N LEU A 12 2.37 0.25 -28.61
CA LEU A 12 1.14 0.69 -27.96
C LEU A 12 0.15 -0.48 -27.90
N ALA A 13 -0.51 -0.65 -26.76
CA ALA A 13 -1.79 -1.35 -26.73
C ALA A 13 -2.75 -0.58 -25.83
N PHE A 14 -3.55 0.27 -26.46
CA PHE A 14 -4.87 0.65 -25.94
C PHE A 14 -5.76 -0.58 -26.02
N HIS A 15 -6.46 -0.95 -24.94
CA HIS A 15 -7.73 -1.65 -25.07
C HIS A 15 -8.74 -1.09 -24.07
N PHE A 16 -9.83 -0.58 -24.63
CA PHE A 16 -11.06 -0.23 -23.93
C PHE A 16 -11.66 -1.50 -23.32
N LEU A 17 -11.96 -1.47 -22.03
CA LEU A 17 -12.93 -2.40 -21.46
C LEU A 17 -14.17 -1.63 -21.02
N LYS A 18 -15.22 -1.86 -21.80
CA LYS A 18 -16.60 -1.49 -21.52
C LYS A 18 -17.22 -2.60 -20.67
N ALA A 19 -18.03 -2.18 -19.71
CA ALA A 19 -19.25 -2.80 -19.20
C ALA A 19 -19.22 -3.22 -17.72
N GLY A 20 -20.35 -2.92 -17.08
CA GLY A 20 -20.80 -3.55 -15.85
C GLY A 20 -20.99 -2.60 -14.69
N SER A 21 -22.05 -1.79 -14.78
CA SER A 21 -22.66 -1.07 -13.65
C SER A 21 -22.75 -1.96 -12.41
N GLN A 22 -22.22 -1.52 -11.26
CA GLN A 22 -22.85 -1.76 -9.95
C GLN A 22 -22.63 -0.57 -9.01
N VAL A 23 -23.79 -0.15 -8.49
CA VAL A 23 -24.18 0.78 -7.43
C VAL A 23 -23.06 1.47 -6.63
N PHE A 24 -23.18 2.80 -6.59
CA PHE A 24 -22.36 3.76 -5.87
C PHE A 24 -22.68 3.71 -4.37
N ASP A 25 -21.66 3.45 -3.53
CA ASP A 25 -21.68 3.97 -2.16
C ASP A 25 -20.86 5.28 -2.12
N THR A 26 -21.51 6.34 -1.66
CA THR A 26 -20.99 7.71 -1.58
C THR A 26 -20.03 7.94 -0.40
N THR A 27 -19.64 6.89 0.33
CA THR A 27 -18.74 7.00 1.49
C THR A 27 -17.25 7.11 1.11
N GLY A 28 -16.88 7.00 -0.16
CA GLY A 28 -15.51 7.25 -0.62
C GLY A 28 -14.48 6.18 -0.25
N TRP A 29 -14.91 5.06 0.34
CA TRP A 29 -14.07 3.91 0.64
C TRP A 29 -14.61 2.68 -0.06
N LEU A 30 -13.86 2.16 -1.02
CA LEU A 30 -14.09 0.79 -1.49
C LEU A 30 -13.35 -0.15 -0.52
N SER A 31 -14.07 -0.65 0.47
CA SER A 31 -13.66 -1.83 1.25
C SER A 31 -14.24 -3.05 0.53
N ILE A 32 -13.38 -3.88 -0.06
CA ILE A 32 -13.82 -5.15 -0.65
C ILE A 32 -13.93 -6.16 0.49
N ASP A 33 -15.06 -6.84 0.60
CA ASP A 33 -15.35 -7.89 1.59
C ASP A 33 -14.20 -8.91 1.67
N CYS A 34 -13.46 -8.84 2.78
CA CYS A 34 -12.15 -9.47 3.00
C CYS A 34 -12.22 -10.96 3.39
N GLY A 35 -13.30 -11.67 3.08
CA GLY A 35 -13.44 -13.10 3.37
C GLY A 35 -13.90 -13.40 4.80
N ALA A 36 -14.37 -14.63 5.03
CA ALA A 36 -15.00 -15.03 6.28
C ALA A 36 -14.03 -15.69 7.29
N GLU A 37 -12.78 -15.94 6.89
CA GLU A 37 -11.81 -16.64 7.73
C GLU A 37 -11.25 -15.69 8.77
N LYS A 38 -11.15 -16.17 10.02
CA LYS A 38 -10.61 -15.39 11.14
C LYS A 38 -9.21 -15.86 11.45
N VAL A 39 -8.32 -14.91 11.74
CA VAL A 39 -6.99 -15.23 12.23
C VAL A 39 -7.06 -15.75 13.67
N GLN A 40 -6.12 -16.64 14.01
CA GLN A 40 -5.97 -17.13 15.39
C GLN A 40 -5.19 -16.13 16.24
N GLU A 41 -4.12 -15.58 15.66
CA GLU A 41 -3.25 -14.59 16.29
C GLU A 41 -3.69 -13.19 15.88
N LYS A 42 -4.57 -12.56 16.66
CA LYS A 42 -5.07 -11.22 16.35
C LYS A 42 -4.01 -10.14 16.56
N GLN A 43 -4.09 -9.09 15.76
CA GLN A 43 -3.34 -7.85 15.92
C GLN A 43 -4.28 -6.66 16.20
N GLY A 44 -3.67 -5.50 16.52
CA GLY A 44 -4.42 -4.28 16.81
C GLY A 44 -5.11 -3.63 15.60
N LEU A 45 -4.79 -4.07 14.38
CA LEU A 45 -5.44 -3.64 13.14
C LEU A 45 -6.61 -4.58 12.84
N GLU A 46 -7.84 -4.12 13.09
CA GLU A 46 -9.05 -4.94 12.94
C GLU A 46 -9.25 -5.41 11.50
N GLU A 47 -8.90 -4.58 10.51
CA GLU A 47 -8.98 -4.91 9.09
C GLU A 47 -8.04 -6.04 8.66
N MET A 48 -7.07 -6.41 9.50
CA MET A 48 -6.15 -7.51 9.24
C MET A 48 -6.55 -8.81 9.97
N ASN A 49 -7.57 -8.77 10.84
CA ASN A 49 -7.96 -9.93 11.65
C ASN A 49 -8.89 -10.92 10.93
N THR A 50 -9.20 -10.65 9.65
CA THR A 50 -9.94 -11.55 8.75
C THR A 50 -9.24 -11.64 7.40
N LEU A 51 -9.44 -12.75 6.69
CA LEU A 51 -8.88 -12.93 5.36
C LEU A 51 -9.73 -13.83 4.45
N ARG A 52 -9.42 -13.76 3.15
CA ARG A 52 -9.85 -14.69 2.11
C ARG A 52 -8.64 -15.46 1.61
N SER A 53 -8.66 -16.77 1.83
CA SER A 53 -7.71 -17.72 1.21
C SER A 53 -8.20 -18.19 -0.17
N PHE A 54 -7.24 -18.58 -1.01
CA PHE A 54 -7.47 -19.06 -2.37
C PHE A 54 -6.90 -20.48 -2.52
N HIS A 55 -7.69 -21.46 -2.12
CA HIS A 55 -7.29 -22.88 -2.11
C HIS A 55 -7.32 -23.55 -3.49
N ASP A 56 -7.91 -22.91 -4.50
CA ASP A 56 -8.03 -23.49 -5.84
C ASP A 56 -6.74 -23.26 -6.63
N VAL A 57 -5.85 -24.26 -6.59
CA VAL A 57 -4.50 -24.24 -7.20
C VAL A 57 -4.53 -24.60 -8.70
N LEU A 58 -5.72 -24.82 -9.27
CA LEU A 58 -5.89 -25.13 -10.68
C LEU A 58 -5.77 -23.87 -11.55
N SER A 59 -4.57 -23.28 -11.59
CA SER A 59 -4.06 -22.36 -12.62
C SER A 59 -4.79 -21.03 -12.89
N GLU A 60 -5.88 -20.72 -12.19
CA GLU A 60 -6.59 -19.45 -12.40
C GLU A 60 -6.03 -18.34 -11.51
N GLU A 61 -5.64 -17.21 -12.11
CA GLU A 61 -5.30 -16.00 -11.38
C GLU A 61 -6.54 -15.49 -10.62
N HIS A 62 -6.49 -15.43 -9.29
CA HIS A 62 -7.57 -14.88 -8.47
C HIS A 62 -7.58 -13.35 -8.57
N CYS A 63 -8.51 -12.82 -9.37
CA CYS A 63 -8.53 -11.41 -9.76
C CYS A 63 -9.60 -10.61 -9.02
N TYR A 64 -9.22 -9.43 -8.51
CA TYR A 64 -10.16 -8.41 -8.04
C TYR A 64 -10.40 -7.35 -9.11
N LYS A 65 -11.67 -6.99 -9.31
CA LYS A 65 -12.06 -5.86 -10.17
C LYS A 65 -12.42 -4.66 -9.29
N LEU A 66 -11.57 -3.65 -9.32
CA LEU A 66 -11.80 -2.39 -8.60
C LEU A 66 -12.67 -1.45 -9.46
N PRO A 67 -13.79 -0.91 -8.96
CA PRO A 67 -14.56 0.15 -9.62
C PRO A 67 -13.76 1.47 -9.62
N VAL A 68 -12.85 1.61 -10.58
CA VAL A 68 -11.99 2.80 -10.73
C VAL A 68 -12.38 3.65 -11.94
N TYR A 69 -12.47 4.97 -11.73
CA TYR A 69 -12.67 5.95 -12.79
C TYR A 69 -11.33 6.34 -13.45
N LYS A 70 -10.80 5.46 -14.32
CA LYS A 70 -9.46 5.59 -14.92
C LYS A 70 -9.23 6.85 -15.75
N LEU A 71 -10.28 7.49 -16.27
CA LEU A 71 -10.15 8.65 -17.16
C LEU A 71 -9.94 9.98 -16.40
N THR A 72 -10.34 10.05 -15.13
CA THR A 72 -10.39 11.33 -14.38
C THR A 72 -9.69 11.28 -13.04
N LEU A 73 -9.49 10.09 -12.47
CA LEU A 73 -8.93 9.92 -11.13
C LEU A 73 -7.70 9.00 -11.15
N ARG A 74 -6.75 9.31 -10.27
CA ARG A 74 -5.68 8.38 -9.91
C ARG A 74 -6.05 7.70 -8.60
N TYR A 75 -5.50 6.53 -8.33
CA TYR A 75 -5.81 5.76 -7.12
C TYR A 75 -4.53 5.36 -6.40
N ILE A 76 -4.59 5.40 -5.06
CA ILE A 76 -3.67 4.66 -4.20
C ILE A 76 -4.33 3.30 -3.96
N ILE A 77 -3.66 2.23 -4.38
CA ILE A 77 -4.10 0.85 -4.15
C ILE A 77 -3.22 0.27 -3.05
N ARG A 78 -3.85 -0.29 -2.02
CA ARG A 78 -3.16 -0.96 -0.91
C ARG A 78 -3.79 -2.33 -0.70
N ALA A 79 -2.94 -3.35 -0.70
CA ALA A 79 -3.31 -4.72 -0.34
C ALA A 79 -2.60 -5.10 0.97
N GLY A 80 -3.36 -5.60 1.93
CA GLY A 80 -2.89 -6.07 3.23
C GLY A 80 -2.83 -7.59 3.30
N PHE A 81 -1.76 -8.11 3.89
CA PHE A 81 -1.52 -9.53 4.05
C PHE A 81 -1.06 -9.81 5.47
N PHE A 82 -1.91 -10.44 6.25
CA PHE A 82 -1.59 -10.95 7.56
C PHE A 82 -2.08 -12.40 7.71
N TYR A 83 -1.13 -13.32 7.84
CA TYR A 83 -1.43 -14.75 7.90
C TYR A 83 -2.15 -15.13 9.20
N GLY A 84 -1.66 -14.60 10.34
CA GLY A 84 -2.25 -14.78 11.67
C GLY A 84 -2.58 -16.24 12.03
N ASN A 85 -1.87 -17.18 11.42
CA ASN A 85 -2.05 -18.63 11.54
C ASN A 85 -3.52 -19.08 11.34
N TYR A 86 -4.23 -18.51 10.36
CA TYR A 86 -5.68 -18.76 10.17
C TYR A 86 -6.02 -20.24 9.98
N ASP A 87 -5.15 -21.02 9.34
CA ASP A 87 -5.31 -22.45 9.07
C ASP A 87 -4.72 -23.38 10.16
N GLY A 88 -4.04 -22.81 11.17
CA GLY A 88 -3.40 -23.56 12.26
C GLY A 88 -2.16 -24.36 11.85
N LEU A 89 -1.62 -24.14 10.66
CA LEU A 89 -0.49 -24.91 10.14
C LEU A 89 0.87 -24.28 10.48
N SER A 90 0.90 -23.00 10.84
CA SER A 90 2.13 -22.22 11.03
C SER A 90 3.06 -22.30 9.81
N ARG A 91 2.47 -22.30 8.60
CA ARG A 91 3.16 -22.38 7.31
C ARG A 91 2.71 -21.24 6.40
N PRO A 92 3.17 -20.00 6.64
CA PRO A 92 2.78 -18.87 5.81
C PRO A 92 3.21 -19.05 4.34
N PRO A 93 2.34 -18.70 3.37
CA PRO A 93 2.64 -18.79 1.95
C PRO A 93 3.55 -17.65 1.44
N THR A 94 4.23 -17.90 0.33
CA THR A 94 4.81 -16.86 -0.54
C THR A 94 4.17 -16.93 -1.92
N PHE A 95 3.77 -15.80 -2.47
CA PHE A 95 3.06 -15.74 -3.76
C PHE A 95 3.29 -14.42 -4.51
N ASN A 96 3.05 -14.44 -5.83
CA ASN A 96 3.20 -13.26 -6.66
C ASN A 96 1.90 -12.46 -6.72
N LEU A 97 2.03 -11.14 -6.66
CA LEU A 97 0.95 -10.20 -6.92
C LEU A 97 1.15 -9.61 -8.31
N THR A 98 0.09 -9.62 -9.12
CA THR A 98 0.08 -9.01 -10.46
C THR A 98 -0.93 -7.87 -10.51
N VAL A 99 -0.62 -6.85 -11.31
CA VAL A 99 -1.52 -5.75 -11.64
C VAL A 99 -1.61 -5.67 -13.16
N GLU A 100 -2.82 -5.83 -13.69
CA GLU A 100 -3.07 -5.88 -15.13
C GLU A 100 -2.20 -6.94 -15.84
N GLY A 101 -2.05 -8.13 -15.23
CA GLY A 101 -1.26 -9.24 -15.77
C GLY A 101 0.26 -9.03 -15.72
N LYS A 102 0.73 -7.91 -15.18
CA LYS A 102 2.17 -7.65 -14.97
C LYS A 102 2.55 -7.93 -13.53
N MET A 103 3.68 -8.61 -13.32
CA MET A 103 4.25 -8.82 -12.00
C MET A 103 4.47 -7.49 -11.28
N TRP A 104 3.83 -7.34 -10.12
CA TRP A 104 3.97 -6.17 -9.26
C TRP A 104 5.05 -6.43 -8.20
N THR A 105 4.87 -7.46 -7.38
CA THR A 105 5.81 -7.85 -6.31
C THR A 105 5.56 -9.29 -5.87
N THR A 106 6.51 -9.86 -5.15
CA THR A 106 6.35 -11.13 -4.43
C THR A 106 6.00 -10.82 -2.98
N VAL A 107 4.87 -11.34 -2.52
CA VAL A 107 4.40 -11.20 -1.14
C VAL A 107 5.04 -12.32 -0.32
N ASN A 108 5.80 -11.93 0.70
CA ASN A 108 6.33 -12.84 1.72
C ASN A 108 5.52 -12.61 3.01
N THR A 109 4.83 -13.65 3.48
CA THR A 109 3.94 -13.55 4.65
C THR A 109 4.51 -14.19 5.92
N SER A 110 5.83 -14.40 5.98
CA SER A 110 6.49 -14.88 7.20
C SER A 110 6.10 -14.02 8.41
N SER A 111 5.77 -14.69 9.50
CA SER A 111 5.55 -14.05 10.79
C SER A 111 6.87 -13.51 11.37
N MET A 112 6.77 -12.57 12.30
CA MET A 112 7.92 -12.03 13.04
C MET A 112 8.69 -13.10 13.85
N ASP A 113 8.16 -14.31 13.98
CA ASP A 113 8.83 -15.46 14.62
C ASP A 113 9.89 -16.13 13.71
N GLY A 114 10.04 -15.68 12.46
CA GLY A 114 11.00 -16.22 11.50
C GLY A 114 10.58 -17.55 10.88
N SER A 115 9.30 -17.91 10.93
CA SER A 115 8.80 -19.12 10.27
C SER A 115 9.09 -19.08 8.75
N PRO A 116 9.70 -20.12 8.18
CA PRO A 116 10.05 -20.14 6.77
C PRO A 116 8.79 -20.26 5.92
N THR A 117 8.61 -19.34 4.97
CA THR A 117 7.51 -19.42 4.00
C THR A 117 7.68 -20.61 3.06
N ARG A 118 6.57 -21.20 2.60
CA ARG A 118 6.59 -22.30 1.63
C ARG A 118 5.86 -21.94 0.34
N GLU A 119 6.46 -22.30 -0.79
CA GLU A 119 5.78 -22.30 -2.08
C GLU A 119 4.78 -23.46 -2.14
N GLY A 120 3.60 -23.22 -2.72
CA GLY A 120 2.53 -24.23 -2.86
C GLY A 120 1.44 -24.18 -1.80
N GLU A 121 1.60 -23.36 -0.75
CA GLU A 121 0.51 -23.02 0.17
C GLU A 121 -0.44 -21.97 -0.47
N ALA A 122 -1.71 -21.97 -0.06
CA ALA A 122 -2.75 -21.13 -0.68
C ALA A 122 -2.46 -19.62 -0.47
N PRO A 123 -2.44 -18.79 -1.53
CA PRO A 123 -2.36 -17.35 -1.37
C PRO A 123 -3.62 -16.83 -0.66
N PHE A 124 -3.51 -15.65 -0.06
CA PHE A 124 -4.63 -15.03 0.64
C PHE A 124 -4.53 -13.50 0.56
N ILE A 125 -5.61 -12.82 0.98
CA ILE A 125 -5.61 -11.37 1.17
C ILE A 125 -6.43 -11.02 2.40
N SER A 126 -5.90 -10.13 3.24
CA SER A 126 -6.56 -9.65 4.47
C SER A 126 -7.29 -8.34 4.24
N SER A 127 -6.76 -7.45 3.41
CA SER A 127 -7.43 -6.20 3.05
C SER A 127 -7.11 -5.73 1.64
N LEU A 128 -8.06 -5.04 1.00
CA LEU A 128 -7.86 -4.38 -0.29
C LEU A 128 -8.60 -3.04 -0.30
N GLU A 129 -7.83 -1.97 -0.50
CA GLU A 129 -8.34 -0.60 -0.50
C GLU A 129 -7.93 0.11 -1.79
N ALA A 130 -8.85 0.89 -2.33
CA ALA A 130 -8.61 1.80 -3.44
C ALA A 130 -9.09 3.20 -3.07
N VAL A 131 -8.14 4.13 -2.93
CA VAL A 131 -8.43 5.49 -2.48
C VAL A 131 -8.21 6.46 -3.64
N PRO A 132 -9.24 7.21 -4.07
CA PRO A 132 -9.07 8.20 -5.12
C PRO A 132 -8.14 9.32 -4.64
N MET A 133 -7.25 9.76 -5.52
CA MET A 133 -6.32 10.84 -5.26
C MET A 133 -6.33 11.86 -6.40
N TRP A 134 -6.00 13.11 -6.05
CA TRP A 134 -5.89 14.17 -7.04
C TRP A 134 -4.72 13.93 -7.99
N VAL A 135 -4.95 14.19 -9.29
CA VAL A 135 -3.96 14.02 -10.35
C VAL A 135 -2.67 14.79 -10.08
N LYS A 136 -2.77 15.95 -9.42
CA LYS A 136 -1.64 16.83 -9.08
C LYS A 136 -0.96 16.50 -7.76
N LEU A 137 -1.42 15.49 -7.01
CA LEU A 137 -0.87 15.18 -5.67
C LEU A 137 0.63 14.89 -5.74
N PHE A 138 1.05 14.16 -6.77
CA PHE A 138 2.45 13.86 -7.05
C PHE A 138 2.83 14.53 -8.39
N PRO A 139 3.27 15.80 -8.37
CA PRO A 139 3.42 16.60 -9.59
C PRO A 139 4.48 16.06 -10.55
N LYS A 140 5.44 15.28 -10.04
CA LYS A 140 6.50 14.62 -10.83
C LYS A 140 6.02 13.34 -11.54
N LEU A 141 4.80 12.88 -11.28
CA LEU A 141 4.25 11.68 -11.93
C LEU A 141 3.58 12.00 -13.26
N THR A 142 4.12 11.41 -14.32
CA THR A 142 3.49 11.37 -15.64
C THR A 142 2.19 10.55 -15.60
N SER A 143 1.29 10.77 -16.56
CA SER A 143 -0.02 10.12 -16.61
C SER A 143 0.01 8.61 -16.86
N SER A 144 1.13 8.06 -17.33
CA SER A 144 1.29 6.64 -17.69
C SER A 144 2.13 5.84 -16.69
N ALA A 145 2.60 6.45 -15.61
CA ALA A 145 3.45 5.78 -14.63
C ALA A 145 2.63 5.20 -13.46
N THR A 146 2.92 3.95 -13.11
CA THR A 146 2.56 3.37 -11.81
C THR A 146 3.75 3.52 -10.87
N ILE A 147 3.49 3.90 -9.61
CA ILE A 147 4.53 3.96 -8.58
C ILE A 147 4.29 2.93 -7.49
N HIS A 148 5.37 2.31 -7.07
CA HIS A 148 5.41 1.47 -5.88
C HIS A 148 5.95 2.30 -4.71
N LEU A 149 5.24 2.27 -3.58
CA LEU A 149 5.70 2.93 -2.37
C LEU A 149 6.86 2.14 -1.76
N VAL A 150 8.03 2.77 -1.65
CA VAL A 150 9.17 2.16 -0.94
C VAL A 150 9.05 2.39 0.56
N THR A 151 8.87 3.65 0.97
CA THR A 151 8.69 4.03 2.37
C THR A 151 7.93 5.34 2.49
N ARG A 152 7.25 5.54 3.62
CA ARG A 152 6.66 6.81 4.04
C ARG A 152 6.80 6.95 5.54
N THR A 153 7.72 7.81 5.95
CA THR A 153 8.17 7.89 7.34
C THR A 153 7.72 9.20 7.99
N ASN A 154 7.20 9.12 9.22
CA ASN A 154 7.05 10.26 10.12
C ASN A 154 8.30 10.34 11.01
N PHE A 155 9.18 11.29 10.74
CA PHE A 155 10.39 11.49 11.54
C PHE A 155 10.09 12.36 12.75
N GLY A 156 10.44 11.89 13.95
CA GLY A 156 10.20 12.62 15.20
C GLY A 156 8.79 12.46 15.76
N GLY A 157 7.81 12.06 14.95
CA GLY A 157 6.42 11.85 15.36
C GLY A 157 6.03 10.38 15.55
N PRO A 158 4.83 10.11 16.10
CA PRO A 158 4.26 8.76 16.16
C PRO A 158 3.80 8.26 14.78
N GLU A 159 3.45 6.98 14.67
CA GLU A 159 2.80 6.46 13.45
C GLU A 159 1.44 7.15 13.24
N VAL A 160 1.17 7.56 12.00
CA VAL A 160 -0.09 8.21 11.61
C VAL A 160 -0.88 7.26 10.70
N ARG A 161 -2.03 6.80 11.21
CA ARG A 161 -3.02 5.98 10.49
C ARG A 161 -4.41 6.56 10.69
N PHE A 162 -5.27 6.43 9.67
CA PHE A 162 -6.72 6.63 9.78
C PHE A 162 -7.16 7.83 10.63
N THR A 163 -6.47 8.95 10.45
CA THR A 163 -6.76 10.18 11.17
C THR A 163 -8.07 10.76 10.65
N SER A 164 -9.12 10.67 11.46
CA SER A 164 -10.39 11.33 11.20
C SER A 164 -10.28 12.82 11.54
N GLY A 165 -10.92 13.67 10.73
CA GLY A 165 -10.98 15.13 10.93
C GLY A 165 -10.09 15.95 9.99
N LEU A 166 -10.13 17.28 10.17
CA LEU A 166 -9.49 18.27 9.28
C LEU A 166 -7.95 18.22 9.25
N HIS A 167 -7.33 17.52 10.19
CA HIS A 167 -5.87 17.43 10.34
C HIS A 167 -5.29 16.09 9.84
N GLY A 168 -6.15 15.22 9.33
CA GLY A 168 -5.80 13.88 8.91
C GLY A 168 -5.36 13.72 7.46
N ASP A 169 -4.80 12.55 7.14
CA ASP A 169 -4.41 12.23 5.77
C ASP A 169 -5.65 11.99 4.90
N MET A 170 -5.95 12.95 4.04
CA MET A 170 -7.12 12.90 3.13
C MET A 170 -7.05 11.77 2.10
N PHE A 171 -5.93 11.07 1.99
CA PHE A 171 -5.70 9.97 1.04
C PHE A 171 -5.44 8.64 1.74
N ASN A 172 -5.73 8.55 3.05
CA ASN A 172 -5.57 7.35 3.87
C ASN A 172 -4.16 6.74 3.84
N ARG A 173 -3.14 7.57 3.61
CA ARG A 173 -1.76 7.10 3.58
C ARG A 173 -1.31 6.83 5.02
N ILE A 174 -0.55 5.75 5.17
CA ILE A 174 0.10 5.41 6.44
C ILE A 174 1.48 6.09 6.46
N TRP A 175 1.79 6.76 7.56
CA TRP A 175 3.10 7.32 7.85
C TRP A 175 3.70 6.56 9.04
N THR A 176 4.67 5.69 8.76
CA THR A 176 5.30 4.83 9.78
C THR A 176 6.25 5.65 10.65
N ARG A 177 6.26 5.42 11.97
CA ARG A 177 7.23 6.06 12.86
C ARG A 177 8.66 5.77 12.39
N GLY A 178 9.44 6.82 12.16
CA GLY A 178 10.86 6.71 11.84
C GLY A 178 11.69 6.39 13.07
N ALA A 179 12.81 5.70 12.88
CA ALA A 179 13.83 5.61 13.91
C ALA A 179 14.52 6.98 14.05
N THR A 180 14.70 7.43 15.29
CA THR A 180 15.48 8.63 15.60
C THR A 180 16.95 8.21 15.71
N PRO A 181 17.85 8.74 14.86
CA PRO A 181 19.28 8.44 14.93
C PRO A 181 19.86 8.78 16.31
N PRO A 182 20.89 8.05 16.80
CA PRO A 182 21.47 8.30 18.12
C PRO A 182 22.03 9.71 18.34
N ASN A 183 22.47 10.38 17.26
CA ASN A 183 22.99 11.75 17.27
C ASN A 183 21.90 12.80 17.05
N CYS A 184 20.63 12.41 16.99
CA CYS A 184 19.50 13.30 16.80
C CYS A 184 18.55 13.26 18.00
N ARG A 185 17.74 14.31 18.15
CA ARG A 185 16.63 14.38 19.09
C ARG A 185 15.33 14.70 18.37
N GLU A 186 14.22 14.23 18.93
CA GLU A 186 12.87 14.57 18.47
C GLU A 186 12.53 15.98 18.94
N VAL A 187 11.97 16.78 18.04
CA VAL A 187 11.53 18.14 18.32
C VAL A 187 10.16 18.37 17.73
N SER A 188 9.30 19.03 18.51
CA SER A 188 8.01 19.48 18.02
C SER A 188 8.22 20.70 17.13
N THR A 189 7.64 20.67 15.94
CA THR A 189 7.74 21.73 14.94
C THR A 189 6.36 22.24 14.58
N MET A 190 6.29 23.48 14.12
CA MET A 190 5.07 24.04 13.55
C MET A 190 5.37 24.34 12.08
N PRO A 191 4.64 23.74 11.13
CA PRO A 191 4.80 24.08 9.71
C PRO A 191 4.59 25.58 9.53
N ALA A 192 5.58 26.26 8.94
CA ALA A 192 5.49 27.69 8.67
C ALA A 192 4.37 28.01 7.66
N ASP A 193 4.01 27.02 6.84
CA ASP A 193 2.92 27.08 5.87
C ASP A 193 1.92 25.96 6.19
N THR A 194 0.70 26.35 6.55
CA THR A 194 -0.43 25.42 6.75
C THR A 194 -1.34 25.36 5.52
N THR A 195 -0.93 25.95 4.40
CA THR A 195 -1.76 26.02 3.20
C THR A 195 -1.77 24.70 2.44
N LEU A 196 -2.79 24.55 1.60
CA LEU A 196 -3.03 23.38 0.75
C LEU A 196 -1.97 23.22 -0.38
N GLU A 197 -0.88 23.98 -0.44
CA GLU A 197 0.06 23.93 -1.57
C GLU A 197 1.34 23.11 -1.32
N ILE A 198 1.52 22.53 -0.12
CA ILE A 198 2.67 21.66 0.16
C ILE A 198 2.67 20.46 -0.79
N GLU A 199 3.81 20.18 -1.42
CA GLU A 199 4.02 19.03 -2.30
C GLU A 199 3.58 17.74 -1.58
N ASN A 200 2.81 16.90 -2.27
CA ASN A 200 2.23 15.67 -1.72
C ASN A 200 1.23 15.88 -0.56
N ARG A 201 0.92 17.11 -0.13
CA ARG A 201 -0.06 17.42 0.94
C ARG A 201 -0.02 16.44 2.13
N PRO A 202 1.09 16.36 2.89
CA PRO A 202 1.13 15.54 4.10
C PRO A 202 0.12 16.06 5.14
N PRO A 203 -0.42 15.18 6.01
CA PRO A 203 -1.26 15.63 7.13
C PRO A 203 -0.41 16.38 8.16
N MET A 204 -1.01 17.30 8.90
CA MET A 204 -0.31 18.05 9.96
C MET A 204 0.34 17.13 11.00
N ALA A 205 -0.31 16.01 11.33
CA ALA A 205 0.24 15.01 12.26
C ALA A 205 1.56 14.36 11.78
N ALA A 206 1.87 14.44 10.48
CA ALA A 206 3.12 13.92 9.90
C ALA A 206 4.21 14.99 9.72
N VAL A 207 3.90 16.27 9.97
CA VAL A 207 4.83 17.40 9.82
C VAL A 207 4.91 18.30 11.06
N GLY A 208 4.20 17.94 12.14
CA GLY A 208 4.23 18.65 13.42
C GLY A 208 5.37 18.21 14.34
N ASP A 209 6.13 17.20 13.94
CA ASP A 209 7.33 16.74 14.64
C ASP A 209 8.47 16.58 13.62
N SER A 210 9.69 16.62 14.12
CA SER A 210 10.90 16.47 13.32
C SER A 210 12.03 15.88 14.15
N ILE A 211 13.13 15.54 13.48
CA ILE A 211 14.39 15.21 14.15
C ILE A 211 15.41 16.30 13.84
N GLU A 212 16.23 16.65 14.82
CA GLU A 212 17.36 17.55 14.63
C GLU A 212 18.64 16.98 15.26
N PRO A 213 19.83 17.30 14.72
CA PRO A 213 21.10 16.93 15.33
C PRO A 213 21.21 17.49 16.74
N ILE A 214 21.78 16.68 17.65
CA ILE A 214 22.08 17.11 19.01
C ILE A 214 23.18 18.19 18.97
N ASN A 215 24.20 17.99 18.13
CA ASN A 215 25.23 18.97 17.84
C ASN A 215 25.06 19.50 16.41
N PRO A 216 25.14 20.82 16.17
CA PRO A 216 25.03 21.41 14.83
C PRO A 216 26.09 20.94 13.83
N SER A 217 27.16 20.30 14.33
CA SER A 217 28.27 19.77 13.54
C SER A 217 28.06 18.32 13.10
N ASP A 218 27.06 17.63 13.66
CA ASP A 218 26.77 16.24 13.32
C ASP A 218 25.76 16.22 12.15
N PRO A 219 26.02 15.45 11.08
CA PRO A 219 25.14 15.34 9.93
C PRO A 219 23.86 14.54 10.21
#